data_AF-A0A1S2VAS0-F1
#
_entry.id   AF-A0A1S2VAS0-F1
#
_cell.length_a   1.000
_cell.length_b   1.000
_cell.length_c   1.000
_cell.angle_alpha   90.00
_cell.angle_beta   90.00
_cell.angle_gamma   90.00
#
_symmetry.space_group_name_H-M   'P 1'
#
loop_
_entity.id
_entity.type
_entity.pdbx_description
1 polymer ?
#
loop_
_entity_poly.entity_id
_entity_poly.type
_entity_poly.pdbx_seq_one_letter_code
_entity_poly.pdbx_strand_id
1 'polypeptide(L)'
;DLAVFYLRWRQLPQEQLDHIDAYLKSGKPVMGFRTTTHAFNFPAGDPRVRWNAFGEFAFGAPPGWGGAAKHTHYGHKSTTDVTIIPEAAKHPVLTGVAPAFHQSSWLYRVLPDYPAKGATPLLMGKSVNPDKEAIDNPVAWTWTNQWGGKAFMTTLGHPEDFQAEAFQRLIINAIHWELGKPVPKKWKGKMAINVPYGHPK
;
A
#
# COMPACT_ATOMS: atom_id res chain seq x y z
N ASP A 1 11.45 15.09 3.24
CA ASP A 1 10.07 15.06 2.70
C ASP A 1 9.64 13.63 2.47
N LEU A 2 8.34 13.37 2.49
CA LEU A 2 7.71 12.11 2.11
C LEU A 2 6.51 12.45 1.23
N ALA A 3 6.38 11.80 0.07
CA ALA A 3 5.16 11.87 -0.74
C ALA A 3 4.27 10.67 -0.41
N VAL A 4 3.01 10.95 -0.05
CA VAL A 4 2.02 9.93 0.30
C VAL A 4 0.97 9.86 -0.80
N PHE A 5 0.78 8.67 -1.36
CA PHE A 5 -0.13 8.42 -2.46
C PHE A 5 -1.29 7.55 -2.00
N TYR A 6 -2.49 8.09 -2.18
CA TYR A 6 -3.77 7.42 -1.99
C TYR A 6 -4.68 7.77 -3.17
N LEU A 7 -4.34 7.27 -4.36
CA LEU A 7 -4.96 7.65 -5.64
C LEU A 7 -5.65 6.45 -6.29
N ARG A 8 -6.71 6.72 -7.06
CA ARG A 8 -7.45 5.73 -7.86
C ARG A 8 -7.76 6.27 -9.25
N TRP A 9 -7.37 5.55 -10.30
CA TRP A 9 -7.79 5.76 -11.69
C TRP A 9 -7.76 7.22 -12.16
N ARG A 10 -6.75 7.98 -11.77
CA ARG A 10 -6.59 9.37 -12.18
C ARG A 10 -6.05 9.45 -13.60
N GLN A 11 -6.45 10.53 -14.29
CA GLN A 11 -5.87 10.95 -15.55
C GLN A 11 -5.32 12.37 -15.39
N LEU A 12 -4.27 12.52 -14.59
CA LEU A 12 -3.72 13.85 -14.31
C LEU A 12 -3.14 14.50 -15.59
N PRO A 13 -3.21 15.84 -15.73
CA PRO A 13 -2.48 16.57 -16.76
C PRO A 13 -0.98 16.31 -16.68
N GLN A 14 -0.27 16.43 -17.82
CA GLN A 14 1.16 16.15 -17.91
C GLN A 14 1.98 16.94 -16.88
N GLU A 15 1.70 18.23 -16.70
CA GLU A 15 2.41 19.10 -15.75
C GLU A 15 2.35 18.57 -14.30
N GLN A 16 1.22 18.00 -13.88
CA GLN A 16 1.10 17.41 -12.54
C GLN A 16 1.88 16.10 -12.42
N LEU A 17 1.91 15.31 -13.49
CA LEU A 17 2.71 14.09 -13.56
C LEU A 17 4.21 14.41 -13.53
N ASP A 18 4.63 15.51 -14.14
CA ASP A 18 6.03 15.95 -14.15
C ASP A 18 6.54 16.27 -12.74
N HIS A 19 5.69 16.85 -11.88
CA HIS A 19 6.05 17.04 -10.46
C HIS A 19 6.24 15.71 -9.72
N ILE A 20 5.37 14.71 -9.98
CA ILE A 20 5.52 13.37 -9.38
C ILE A 20 6.79 12.71 -9.91
N ASP A 21 7.05 12.80 -11.22
CA ASP A 21 8.22 12.21 -11.87
C ASP A 21 9.54 12.81 -11.32
N ALA A 22 9.59 14.13 -11.18
CA ALA A 22 10.72 14.84 -10.59
C ALA A 22 10.94 14.43 -9.13
N TYR A 23 9.87 14.27 -8.34
CA TYR A 23 9.97 13.80 -6.96
C TYR A 23 10.55 12.39 -6.89
N LEU A 24 10.05 11.45 -7.70
CA LEU A 24 10.56 10.08 -7.76
C LEU A 24 12.04 10.06 -8.16
N LYS A 25 12.41 10.79 -9.21
CA LYS A 25 13.79 10.88 -9.72
C LYS A 25 14.76 11.52 -8.74
N SER A 26 14.26 12.29 -7.78
CA SER A 26 15.10 12.83 -6.70
C SER A 26 15.53 11.79 -5.65
N GLY A 27 15.03 10.55 -5.73
CA GLY A 27 15.36 9.48 -4.78
C GLY A 27 14.75 9.69 -3.39
N LYS A 28 13.78 10.60 -3.26
CA LYS A 28 13.05 10.83 -2.01
C LYS A 28 12.02 9.71 -1.75
N PRO A 29 11.66 9.46 -0.48
CA PRO A 29 10.82 8.33 -0.13
C PRO A 29 9.35 8.53 -0.53
N VAL A 30 8.64 7.42 -0.76
CA VAL A 30 7.23 7.39 -1.16
C VAL A 30 6.42 6.35 -0.40
N MET A 31 5.26 6.76 0.12
CA MET A 31 4.30 5.87 0.77
C MET A 31 3.06 5.66 -0.11
N GLY A 32 2.61 4.42 -0.23
CA GLY A 32 1.41 4.04 -0.97
C GLY A 32 0.40 3.32 -0.07
N PHE A 33 -0.86 3.74 -0.14
CA PHE A 33 -2.00 2.97 0.34
C PHE A 33 -2.70 2.29 -0.83
N ARG A 34 -3.61 1.35 -0.55
CA ARG A 34 -4.70 1.11 -1.49
C ARG A 34 -5.31 2.46 -1.81
N THR A 35 -5.61 2.85 -3.03
CA THR A 35 -5.70 2.09 -4.27
C THR A 35 -4.54 2.38 -5.23
N THR A 36 -3.40 2.85 -4.71
CA THR A 36 -2.27 3.37 -5.49
C THR A 36 -1.64 2.35 -6.45
N THR A 37 -1.86 1.04 -6.26
CA THR A 37 -1.52 0.00 -7.25
C THR A 37 -2.12 0.29 -8.64
N HIS A 38 -3.28 0.96 -8.67
CA HIS A 38 -3.97 1.44 -9.86
C HIS A 38 -4.27 2.94 -9.77
N ALA A 39 -3.26 3.72 -9.38
CA ALA A 39 -3.36 5.18 -9.22
C ALA A 39 -3.80 5.88 -10.51
N PHE A 40 -3.35 5.42 -11.68
CA PHE A 40 -3.62 6.03 -12.98
C PHE A 40 -4.29 5.05 -13.94
N ASN A 41 -5.11 5.58 -14.84
CA ASN A 41 -5.81 4.80 -15.87
C ASN A 41 -5.99 5.63 -17.16
N PHE A 42 -4.93 5.75 -17.94
CA PHE A 42 -4.93 6.38 -19.25
C PHE A 42 -5.31 5.39 -20.36
N PRO A 43 -6.04 5.82 -21.41
CA PRO A 43 -6.40 4.97 -22.54
C PRO A 43 -5.18 4.61 -23.40
N ALA A 44 -5.31 3.55 -24.20
CA ALA A 44 -4.30 3.18 -25.19
C ALA A 44 -4.08 4.32 -26.19
N GLY A 45 -2.81 4.57 -26.54
CA GLY A 45 -2.42 5.67 -27.42
C GLY A 45 -2.18 7.01 -26.73
N ASP A 46 -2.58 7.18 -25.46
CA ASP A 46 -2.21 8.37 -24.68
C ASP A 46 -0.70 8.34 -24.35
N PRO A 47 0.06 9.44 -24.56
CA PRO A 47 1.49 9.47 -24.24
C PRO A 47 1.79 9.22 -22.75
N ARG A 48 0.81 9.41 -21.86
CA ARG A 48 0.92 9.18 -20.41
C ARG A 48 0.61 7.75 -20.00
N VAL A 49 0.27 6.85 -20.94
CA VAL A 49 -0.12 5.45 -20.63
C VAL A 49 0.91 4.69 -19.78
N ARG A 50 2.20 5.08 -19.84
CA ARG A 50 3.24 4.55 -18.94
C ARG A 50 2.89 4.66 -17.45
N TRP A 51 2.12 5.68 -17.06
CA TRP A 51 1.73 5.93 -15.67
C TRP A 51 0.76 4.89 -15.14
N ASN A 52 0.10 4.10 -15.99
CA ASN A 52 -0.69 2.96 -15.54
C ASN A 52 0.18 1.92 -14.79
N ALA A 53 1.50 1.92 -15.01
CA ALA A 53 2.47 1.11 -14.29
C ALA A 53 3.05 1.77 -13.02
N PHE A 54 2.45 2.87 -12.52
CA PHE A 54 2.98 3.60 -11.35
C PHE A 54 3.16 2.73 -10.11
N GLY A 55 2.20 1.84 -9.80
CA GLY A 55 2.33 0.89 -8.69
C GLY A 55 3.61 0.06 -8.78
N GLU A 56 3.99 -0.32 -9.99
CA GLU A 56 5.16 -1.16 -10.25
C GLU A 56 6.46 -0.37 -10.07
N PHE A 57 6.66 0.71 -10.82
CA PHE A 57 7.95 1.40 -10.79
C PHE A 57 8.18 2.25 -9.54
N ALA A 58 7.12 2.67 -8.83
CA ALA A 58 7.27 3.45 -7.60
C ALA A 58 7.26 2.59 -6.32
N PHE A 59 6.56 1.45 -6.32
CA PHE A 59 6.28 0.67 -5.09
C PHE A 59 6.56 -0.83 -5.18
N GLY A 60 6.93 -1.36 -6.35
CA GLY A 60 7.13 -2.79 -6.52
C GLY A 60 5.81 -3.54 -6.32
N ALA A 61 4.69 -2.90 -6.65
CA ALA A 61 3.33 -3.41 -6.57
C ALA A 61 2.81 -3.77 -7.97
N PRO A 62 1.72 -4.53 -8.08
CA PRO A 62 1.11 -4.79 -9.38
C PRO A 62 0.72 -3.47 -10.10
N PRO A 63 0.91 -3.40 -11.43
CA PRO A 63 0.47 -2.28 -12.23
C PRO A 63 -1.02 -2.39 -12.58
N GLY A 64 -1.76 -1.29 -12.46
CA GLY A 64 -3.15 -1.21 -12.90
C GLY A 64 -4.09 -2.15 -12.15
N TRP A 65 -5.24 -2.46 -12.76
CA TRP A 65 -6.25 -3.37 -12.19
C TRP A 65 -6.59 -4.45 -13.22
N GLY A 66 -6.56 -5.73 -12.83
CA GLY A 66 -6.65 -6.88 -13.73
C GLY A 66 -5.33 -7.14 -14.47
N GLY A 67 -5.43 -7.32 -15.80
CA GLY A 67 -4.27 -7.45 -16.69
C GLY A 67 -3.43 -8.71 -16.48
N ALA A 68 -2.19 -8.67 -16.98
CA ALA A 68 -1.24 -9.79 -16.95
C ALA A 68 -0.90 -10.24 -15.52
N ALA A 69 -0.77 -9.27 -14.59
CA ALA A 69 -0.56 -9.53 -13.16
C ALA A 69 -1.79 -10.11 -12.45
N LYS A 70 -2.95 -10.17 -13.14
CA LYS A 70 -4.24 -10.64 -12.59
C LYS A 70 -4.56 -9.97 -11.24
N HIS A 71 -4.24 -8.67 -11.11
CA HIS A 71 -4.43 -7.91 -9.88
C HIS A 71 -5.92 -7.70 -9.63
N THR A 72 -6.42 -8.18 -8.49
CA THR A 72 -7.86 -8.14 -8.18
C THR A 72 -8.09 -8.16 -6.67
N HIS A 73 -9.33 -8.37 -6.23
CA HIS A 73 -9.67 -8.66 -4.84
C HIS A 73 -10.63 -9.84 -4.70
N TYR A 74 -10.77 -10.31 -3.46
CA TYR A 74 -11.63 -11.41 -3.03
C TYR A 74 -13.02 -10.95 -2.57
N GLY A 75 -13.62 -10.02 -3.32
CA GLY A 75 -14.97 -9.49 -3.06
C GLY A 75 -15.05 -8.25 -2.16
N HIS A 76 -16.09 -7.43 -2.34
CA HIS A 76 -16.26 -6.17 -1.60
C HIS A 76 -16.83 -6.34 -0.19
N LYS A 77 -17.35 -7.54 0.12
CA LYS A 77 -17.90 -7.89 1.43
C LYS A 77 -16.91 -8.67 2.31
N SER A 78 -15.75 -9.03 1.75
CA SER A 78 -14.72 -9.70 2.53
C SER A 78 -13.92 -8.70 3.33
N THR A 79 -13.37 -9.19 4.44
CA THR A 79 -12.44 -8.46 5.30
C THR A 79 -11.10 -9.21 5.33
N THR A 80 -10.12 -8.70 6.06
CA THR A 80 -8.77 -9.28 6.09
C THR A 80 -8.29 -9.49 7.52
N ASP A 81 -7.95 -10.73 7.86
CA ASP A 81 -7.10 -11.03 9.01
C ASP A 81 -5.64 -10.83 8.61
N VAL A 82 -4.91 -10.03 9.39
CA VAL A 82 -3.53 -9.64 9.10
C VAL A 82 -2.61 -10.22 10.15
N THR A 83 -1.47 -10.78 9.72
CA THR A 83 -0.42 -11.29 10.60
C THR A 83 0.96 -10.76 10.20
N ILE A 84 1.86 -10.64 11.18
CA ILE A 84 3.27 -10.36 10.93
C ILE A 84 3.92 -11.58 10.26
N ILE A 85 4.67 -11.32 9.18
CA ILE A 85 5.53 -12.33 8.55
C ILE A 85 6.71 -12.59 9.51
N PRO A 86 6.93 -13.84 9.99
CA PRO A 86 7.92 -14.14 11.03
C PRO A 86 9.33 -13.62 10.74
N GLU A 87 9.77 -13.73 9.50
CA GLU A 87 11.10 -13.32 9.03
C GLU A 87 11.29 -11.79 9.13
N ALA A 88 10.20 -11.04 9.04
CA ALA A 88 10.19 -9.58 9.11
C ALA A 88 9.94 -9.04 10.53
N ALA A 89 9.67 -9.89 11.53
CA ALA A 89 9.20 -9.46 12.86
C ALA A 89 10.11 -8.44 13.58
N LYS A 90 11.41 -8.42 13.25
CA LYS A 90 12.40 -7.46 13.80
C LYS A 90 12.51 -6.15 13.01
N HIS A 91 11.78 -6.01 11.91
CA HIS A 91 11.84 -4.82 11.06
C HIS A 91 11.33 -3.59 11.83
N PRO A 92 12.02 -2.43 11.78
CA PRO A 92 11.64 -1.25 12.57
C PRO A 92 10.19 -0.79 12.35
N VAL A 93 9.65 -0.97 11.14
CA VAL A 93 8.25 -0.63 10.81
C VAL A 93 7.24 -1.42 11.66
N LEU A 94 7.60 -2.59 12.16
CA LEU A 94 6.72 -3.44 12.98
C LEU A 94 6.84 -3.20 14.49
N THR A 95 7.64 -2.20 14.92
CA THR A 95 7.83 -1.89 16.35
C THR A 95 6.49 -1.62 17.05
N GLY A 96 6.10 -2.51 17.96
CA GLY A 96 4.86 -2.40 18.73
C GLY A 96 3.57 -2.54 17.93
N VAL A 97 3.64 -3.00 16.68
CA VAL A 97 2.48 -3.44 15.90
C VAL A 97 2.02 -4.78 16.47
N ALA A 98 0.70 -4.97 16.62
CA ALA A 98 0.16 -6.24 17.11
C ALA A 98 0.54 -7.39 16.14
N PRO A 99 0.88 -8.59 16.65
CA PRO A 99 1.30 -9.70 15.81
C PRO A 99 0.19 -10.21 14.88
N ALA A 100 -1.07 -10.00 15.28
CA ALA A 100 -2.24 -10.22 14.47
C ALA A 100 -3.30 -9.13 14.74
N PHE A 101 -4.05 -8.75 13.71
CA PHE A 101 -5.17 -7.80 13.82
C PHE A 101 -6.13 -7.96 12.63
N HIS A 102 -7.35 -7.43 12.78
CA HIS A 102 -8.38 -7.49 11.74
C HIS A 102 -8.54 -6.14 11.02
N GLN A 103 -8.89 -6.18 9.74
CA GLN A 103 -9.12 -5.01 8.91
C GLN A 103 -10.40 -5.14 8.08
N SER A 104 -11.18 -4.06 8.00
CA SER A 104 -12.39 -4.00 7.17
C SER A 104 -12.08 -4.07 5.67
N SER A 105 -10.86 -3.69 5.26
CA SER A 105 -10.39 -3.86 3.88
C SER A 105 -10.56 -5.29 3.37
N TRP A 106 -11.15 -5.42 2.19
CA TRP A 106 -11.04 -6.65 1.43
C TRP A 106 -9.61 -6.89 0.93
N LEU A 107 -9.20 -8.16 0.89
CA LEU A 107 -7.86 -8.59 0.52
C LEU A 107 -7.62 -8.42 -1.00
N TYR A 108 -6.48 -7.81 -1.35
CA TYR A 108 -6.00 -7.73 -2.73
C TYR A 108 -5.17 -8.96 -3.09
N ARG A 109 -5.38 -9.47 -4.31
CA ARG A 109 -4.52 -10.49 -4.92
C ARG A 109 -3.36 -9.80 -5.62
N VAL A 110 -2.15 -10.10 -5.16
CA VAL A 110 -0.89 -9.59 -5.72
C VAL A 110 0.07 -10.73 -6.12
N LEU A 111 -0.08 -11.90 -5.51
CA LEU A 111 0.68 -13.10 -5.86
C LEU A 111 0.21 -13.72 -7.20
N PRO A 112 1.10 -14.44 -7.90
CA PRO A 112 2.47 -14.82 -7.50
C PRO A 112 3.55 -13.77 -7.82
N ASP A 113 3.19 -12.74 -8.57
CA ASP A 113 4.18 -11.88 -9.23
C ASP A 113 4.71 -10.74 -8.34
N TYR A 114 3.99 -10.40 -7.27
CA TYR A 114 4.29 -9.26 -6.40
C TYR A 114 4.24 -9.61 -4.90
N PRO A 115 4.96 -8.86 -4.05
CA PRO A 115 5.76 -7.67 -4.35
C PRO A 115 7.01 -7.97 -5.17
N ALA A 116 7.52 -6.96 -5.89
CA ALA A 116 8.64 -7.10 -6.81
C ALA A 116 9.88 -7.70 -6.12
N LYS A 117 10.73 -8.39 -6.90
CA LYS A 117 11.96 -8.98 -6.39
C LYS A 117 12.80 -7.95 -5.62
N GLY A 118 13.28 -8.33 -4.44
CA GLY A 118 14.04 -7.45 -3.55
C GLY A 118 13.17 -6.59 -2.61
N ALA A 119 11.85 -6.63 -2.75
CA ALA A 119 10.96 -6.11 -1.70
C ALA A 119 11.05 -6.99 -0.44
N THR A 120 10.73 -6.38 0.70
CA THR A 120 10.61 -7.06 1.99
C THR A 120 9.14 -7.07 2.41
N PRO A 121 8.41 -8.18 2.20
CA PRO A 121 7.09 -8.38 2.78
C PRO A 121 7.15 -8.27 4.31
N LEU A 122 6.23 -7.51 4.89
CA LEU A 122 6.15 -7.30 6.34
C LEU A 122 4.93 -7.98 6.95
N LEU A 123 3.79 -7.90 6.26
CA LEU A 123 2.51 -8.40 6.74
C LEU A 123 1.87 -9.31 5.69
N MET A 124 1.26 -10.39 6.15
CA MET A 124 0.43 -11.29 5.35
C MET A 124 -1.04 -11.07 5.66
N GLY A 125 -1.89 -11.10 4.65
CA GLY A 125 -3.33 -11.01 4.80
C GLY A 125 -4.02 -12.29 4.36
N LYS A 126 -4.99 -12.72 5.15
CA LYS A 126 -5.91 -13.82 4.87
C LYS A 126 -7.32 -13.28 4.71
N SER A 127 -7.98 -13.63 3.61
CA SER A 127 -9.34 -13.15 3.35
C SER A 127 -10.34 -13.83 4.28
N VAL A 128 -11.25 -13.06 4.85
CA VAL A 128 -12.39 -13.53 5.64
C VAL A 128 -13.66 -13.36 4.81
N ASN A 129 -14.45 -14.42 4.65
CA ASN A 129 -15.66 -14.47 3.82
C ASN A 129 -15.46 -13.99 2.36
N PRO A 130 -14.47 -14.53 1.61
CA PRO A 130 -14.26 -14.16 0.22
C PRO A 130 -15.40 -14.63 -0.69
N ASP A 131 -15.64 -13.92 -1.79
CA ASP A 131 -16.62 -14.31 -2.83
C ASP A 131 -16.10 -15.37 -3.81
N LYS A 132 -14.83 -15.74 -3.69
CA LYS A 132 -14.11 -16.72 -4.50
C LYS A 132 -13.00 -17.37 -3.68
N GLU A 133 -12.42 -18.46 -4.17
CA GLU A 133 -11.26 -19.08 -3.52
C GLU A 133 -10.13 -18.05 -3.33
N ALA A 134 -9.61 -17.97 -2.10
CA ALA A 134 -8.60 -17.00 -1.71
C ALA A 134 -7.31 -17.70 -1.28
N ILE A 135 -6.19 -17.11 -1.69
CA ILE A 135 -4.87 -17.41 -1.13
C ILE A 135 -4.45 -16.23 -0.26
N ASP A 136 -3.57 -16.49 0.70
CA ASP A 136 -2.99 -15.43 1.51
C ASP A 136 -2.09 -14.55 0.63
N ASN A 137 -2.12 -13.24 0.83
CA ASN A 137 -1.37 -12.27 0.04
C ASN A 137 -0.62 -11.28 0.94
N PRO A 138 0.59 -10.84 0.57
CA PRO A 138 1.25 -9.75 1.25
C PRO A 138 0.38 -8.49 1.23
N VAL A 139 0.23 -7.86 2.40
CA VAL A 139 -0.60 -6.64 2.55
C VAL A 139 0.19 -5.40 2.93
N ALA A 140 1.46 -5.56 3.32
CA ALA A 140 2.39 -4.46 3.49
C ALA A 140 3.82 -4.91 3.20
N TRP A 141 4.59 -4.09 2.50
CA TRP A 141 6.00 -4.34 2.20
C TRP A 141 6.79 -3.05 2.07
N THR A 142 8.10 -3.17 2.22
CA THR A 142 9.05 -2.10 1.87
C THR A 142 9.83 -2.47 0.62
N TRP A 143 10.24 -1.46 -0.15
CA TRP A 143 11.06 -1.62 -1.34
C TRP A 143 12.00 -0.41 -1.51
N THR A 144 12.96 -0.54 -2.43
CA THR A 144 13.76 0.61 -2.91
C THR A 144 13.49 0.73 -4.39
N ASN A 145 12.91 1.86 -4.81
CA ASN A 145 12.62 2.08 -6.22
C ASN A 145 13.92 2.29 -7.01
N GLN A 146 13.83 2.28 -8.34
CA GLN A 146 15.00 2.40 -9.23
C GLN A 146 15.79 3.71 -9.09
N TRP A 147 15.21 4.73 -8.45
CA TRP A 147 15.86 6.02 -8.19
C TRP A 147 16.48 6.11 -6.79
N GLY A 148 16.50 5.01 -6.02
CA GLY A 148 17.07 4.95 -4.67
C GLY A 148 16.12 5.40 -3.56
N GLY A 149 14.87 5.75 -3.89
CA GLY A 149 13.87 6.14 -2.90
C GLY A 149 13.33 4.94 -2.14
N LYS A 150 13.29 5.05 -0.80
CA LYS A 150 12.58 4.09 0.04
C LYS A 150 11.09 4.16 -0.25
N ALA A 151 10.46 3.01 -0.45
CA ALA A 151 9.03 2.90 -0.64
C ALA A 151 8.41 2.02 0.44
N PHE A 152 7.33 2.48 1.05
CA PHE A 152 6.39 1.63 1.79
C PHE A 152 5.08 1.53 1.03
N MET A 153 4.57 0.33 0.81
CA MET A 153 3.27 0.10 0.20
C MET A 153 2.43 -0.83 1.07
N THR A 154 1.15 -0.50 1.20
CA THR A 154 0.14 -1.38 1.78
C THR A 154 -1.09 -1.46 0.90
N THR A 155 -1.64 -2.66 0.74
CA THR A 155 -2.95 -2.89 0.08
C THR A 155 -4.13 -2.71 1.04
N LEU A 156 -3.85 -2.35 2.29
CA LEU A 156 -4.80 -1.84 3.27
C LEU A 156 -4.94 -0.33 3.12
N GLY A 157 -5.82 0.26 3.93
CA GLY A 157 -6.08 1.69 3.97
C GLY A 157 -7.52 2.06 3.65
N HIS A 158 -8.46 1.11 3.70
CA HIS A 158 -9.87 1.45 3.70
C HIS A 158 -10.12 2.42 4.87
N PRO A 159 -11.00 3.43 4.76
CA PRO A 159 -11.09 4.44 5.82
C PRO A 159 -11.35 3.87 7.23
N GLU A 160 -12.08 2.77 7.33
CA GLU A 160 -12.27 2.03 8.59
C GLU A 160 -11.00 1.35 9.13
N ASP A 161 -10.05 0.99 8.27
CA ASP A 161 -8.78 0.37 8.71
C ASP A 161 -7.98 1.31 9.61
N PHE A 162 -8.14 2.63 9.41
CA PHE A 162 -7.50 3.64 10.24
C PHE A 162 -8.09 3.69 11.66
N GLN A 163 -9.16 2.95 11.95
CA GLN A 163 -9.65 2.75 13.32
C GLN A 163 -8.90 1.65 14.06
N ALA A 164 -8.12 0.80 13.38
CA ALA A 164 -7.29 -0.21 14.02
C ALA A 164 -5.98 0.40 14.53
N GLU A 165 -5.73 0.34 15.84
CA GLU A 165 -4.51 0.92 16.43
C GLU A 165 -3.22 0.28 15.88
N ALA A 166 -3.25 -1.03 15.61
CA ALA A 166 -2.12 -1.73 14.99
C ALA A 166 -1.76 -1.13 13.62
N PHE A 167 -2.76 -0.76 12.83
CA PHE A 167 -2.56 -0.11 11.53
C PHE A 167 -2.07 1.33 11.68
N GLN A 168 -2.66 2.10 12.60
CA GLN A 168 -2.15 3.44 12.92
C GLN A 168 -0.66 3.41 13.27
N ARG A 169 -0.24 2.45 14.11
CA ARG A 169 1.16 2.25 14.48
C ARG A 169 2.02 1.87 13.28
N LEU A 170 1.57 0.94 12.45
CA LEU A 170 2.27 0.54 11.22
C LEU A 170 2.58 1.75 10.34
N ILE A 171 1.58 2.62 10.09
CA ILE A 171 1.73 3.80 9.25
C ILE A 171 2.69 4.81 9.84
N ILE A 172 2.55 5.14 11.13
CA ILE A 172 3.47 6.07 11.79
C ILE A 172 4.91 5.52 11.78
N ASN A 173 5.10 4.23 12.03
CA ASN A 173 6.42 3.62 11.98
C ASN A 173 7.02 3.64 10.57
N ALA A 174 6.20 3.37 9.53
CA ALA A 174 6.61 3.45 8.14
C ALA A 174 7.07 4.86 7.76
N ILE A 175 6.29 5.90 8.09
CA ILE A 175 6.65 7.31 7.86
C ILE A 175 8.01 7.62 8.51
N HIS A 176 8.22 7.20 9.76
CA HIS A 176 9.49 7.42 10.45
C HIS A 176 10.65 6.69 9.77
N TRP A 177 10.47 5.42 9.42
CA TRP A 177 11.49 4.60 8.75
C TRP A 177 11.89 5.17 7.38
N GLU A 178 10.91 5.62 6.59
CA GLU A 178 11.10 6.25 5.28
C GLU A 178 11.90 7.55 5.40
N LEU A 179 11.56 8.38 6.40
CA LEU A 179 12.23 9.65 6.68
C LEU A 179 13.55 9.51 7.42
N GLY A 180 14.02 8.28 7.71
CA GLY A 180 15.24 8.04 8.48
C GLY A 180 15.15 8.55 9.93
N LYS A 181 13.94 8.68 10.47
CA LYS A 181 13.69 9.12 11.84
C LYS A 181 13.56 7.92 12.79
N PRO A 182 13.89 8.08 14.08
CA PRO A 182 13.67 7.02 15.07
C PRO A 182 12.19 6.64 15.15
N VAL A 183 11.88 5.36 15.04
CA VAL A 183 10.51 4.85 15.24
C VAL A 183 10.07 5.07 16.70
N PRO A 184 8.83 5.53 16.98
CA PRO A 184 8.38 5.78 18.35
C PRO A 184 8.38 4.51 19.21
N LYS A 185 9.19 4.50 20.27
CA LYS A 185 9.18 3.39 21.27
C LYS A 185 7.96 3.44 22.18
N LYS A 186 7.44 4.64 22.45
CA LYS A 186 6.26 4.88 23.27
C LYS A 186 5.14 5.37 22.36
N TRP A 187 4.02 4.66 22.36
CA TRP A 187 2.83 5.07 21.62
C TRP A 187 2.04 6.11 22.42
N LYS A 188 1.55 7.15 21.73
CA LYS A 188 0.77 8.22 22.36
C LYS A 188 -0.68 7.84 22.64
N GLY A 189 -1.14 6.71 22.11
CA GLY A 189 -2.52 6.26 22.21
C GLY A 189 -3.20 6.23 20.85
N LYS A 190 -4.28 5.45 20.77
CA LYS A 190 -5.11 5.32 19.58
C LYS A 190 -5.63 6.69 19.13
N MET A 191 -5.44 7.02 17.86
CA MET A 191 -6.00 8.22 17.25
C MET A 191 -7.47 7.99 16.90
N ALA A 192 -8.34 8.97 17.18
CA ALA A 192 -9.73 8.90 16.77
C ALA A 192 -9.87 9.32 15.29
N ILE A 193 -9.76 8.34 14.39
CA ILE A 193 -9.93 8.56 12.94
C ILE A 193 -11.32 8.03 12.54
N ASN A 194 -12.33 8.85 12.81
CA ASN A 194 -13.74 8.53 12.59
C ASN A 194 -14.25 9.27 11.33
N VAL A 195 -13.70 8.92 10.17
CA VAL A 195 -14.14 9.50 8.89
C VAL A 195 -15.33 8.65 8.39
N PRO A 196 -16.51 9.25 8.18
CA PRO A 196 -17.64 8.52 7.60
C PRO A 196 -17.25 7.96 6.23
N TYR A 197 -17.46 6.66 6.04
CA TYR A 197 -17.27 6.00 4.77
C TYR A 197 -18.57 5.36 4.32
N GLY A 198 -19.06 5.81 3.18
CA GLY A 198 -20.26 5.30 2.55
C GLY A 198 -20.28 5.76 1.10
N HIS A 199 -20.88 4.96 0.22
CA HIS A 199 -21.24 5.47 -1.09
C HIS A 199 -22.24 6.62 -0.88
N PRO A 200 -22.05 7.81 -1.50
CA PRO A 200 -23.14 8.77 -1.57
C PRO A 200 -24.37 8.02 -2.10
N LYS A 201 -25.49 8.16 -1.39
CA LYS A 201 -26.77 7.56 -1.78
C LYS A 201 -27.20 8.04 -3.15
#